data_AF-A0A8T5U8F3-F1
#
_entry.id   AF-A0A8T5U8F3-F1
#
_cell.length_a   1.000
_cell.length_b   1.000
_cell.length_c   1.000
_cell.angle_alpha   90.00
_cell.angle_beta   90.00
_cell.angle_gamma   90.00
#
_symmetry.space_group_name_H-M   'P 1'
#
loop_
_entity.id
_entity.type
_entity.pdbx_description
1 polymer ?
#
loop_
_entity_poly.entity_id
_entity_poly.type
_entity_poly.pdbx_seq_one_letter_code
_entity_poly.pdbx_strand_id
1 'polypeptide(L)'
;MIKTRLTELFGLKYPIISAPMGPFYTTKLTVAVSEAGGLGVLSHATLQGKNSVNDMIEQLEYVIEHTDKPFGVNVRTARLQTDHKIMLRKIIQNINRNPKLREQLVYIITSAGGSKFASKLLKEKTPDVKHFHVSPALWLVDKSFAAGCDGVCATGTEGGGHQSYEGITTLVLVSQVARKYPEKLLVACGGIASPETVAAGLAMGADAVAMGTRFIASTESEFHPNYKALIPPARAQDTMITTGGFGPIRLLKNKFALEHGKTLTKEEKLAQESALDMDSFLEDLYRYEIVYTQGDVENGAVPAGQTCGLIDSVMDVGDIITSFSKQAEEILKNLSAKIP
;
A
#
# COMPACT_ATOMS: atom_id res chain seq x y z
N MET A 1 -10.20 -15.16 17.56
CA MET A 1 -9.35 -14.75 16.43
C MET A 1 -10.24 -14.58 15.21
N ILE A 2 -10.16 -13.43 14.53
CA ILE A 2 -11.00 -13.16 13.34
C ILE A 2 -10.45 -13.97 12.16
N LYS A 3 -11.25 -14.91 11.67
CA LYS A 3 -10.97 -15.67 10.44
C LYS A 3 -11.71 -15.04 9.26
N THR A 4 -11.00 -14.86 8.16
CA THR A 4 -11.50 -14.33 6.89
C THR A 4 -11.00 -15.19 5.73
N ARG A 5 -11.59 -15.02 4.54
CA ARG A 5 -11.14 -15.70 3.32
C ARG A 5 -9.65 -15.48 3.05
N LEU A 6 -9.13 -14.27 3.33
CA LEU A 6 -7.71 -13.97 3.13
C LEU A 6 -6.80 -14.60 4.18
N THR A 7 -7.21 -14.67 5.45
CA THR A 7 -6.41 -15.38 6.45
C THR A 7 -6.30 -16.87 6.12
N GLU A 8 -7.36 -17.47 5.60
CA GLU A 8 -7.35 -18.89 5.22
C GLU A 8 -6.57 -19.11 3.93
N LEU A 9 -6.77 -18.27 2.92
CA LEU A 9 -6.09 -18.38 1.62
C LEU A 9 -4.57 -18.27 1.72
N PHE A 10 -4.08 -17.36 2.57
CA PHE A 10 -2.65 -17.09 2.71
C PHE A 10 -2.04 -17.67 3.98
N GLY A 11 -2.81 -18.35 4.84
CA GLY A 11 -2.31 -18.87 6.11
C GLY A 11 -1.89 -17.78 7.11
N LEU A 12 -2.57 -16.63 7.10
CA LEU A 12 -2.29 -15.51 8.01
C LEU A 12 -2.97 -15.73 9.36
N LYS A 13 -2.36 -15.22 10.42
CA LYS A 13 -2.97 -15.21 11.75
C LYS A 13 -3.95 -14.05 11.92
N TYR A 14 -3.68 -12.93 11.26
CA TYR A 14 -4.46 -11.71 11.38
C TYR A 14 -4.79 -11.12 10.00
N PRO A 15 -5.99 -10.58 9.78
CA PRO A 15 -6.41 -10.01 8.50
C PRO A 15 -5.85 -8.58 8.30
N ILE A 16 -4.55 -8.39 8.55
CA ILE A 16 -3.86 -7.11 8.47
C ILE A 16 -2.70 -7.20 7.48
N ILE A 17 -2.63 -6.24 6.58
CA ILE A 17 -1.64 -6.14 5.51
C ILE A 17 -0.89 -4.81 5.65
N SER A 18 0.43 -4.78 5.44
CA SER A 18 1.12 -3.50 5.26
C SER A 18 0.83 -2.96 3.86
N ALA A 19 0.37 -1.71 3.77
CA ALA A 19 0.03 -1.12 2.48
C ALA A 19 1.27 -1.04 1.57
N PRO A 20 1.07 -1.06 0.23
CA PRO A 20 2.13 -0.76 -0.72
C PRO A 20 2.60 0.69 -0.55
N MET A 21 3.89 0.91 -0.27
CA MET A 21 4.45 2.24 0.06
C MET A 21 5.66 2.60 -0.81
N GLY A 22 5.66 2.20 -2.09
CA GLY A 22 6.64 2.68 -3.06
C GLY A 22 6.55 4.20 -3.27
N PRO A 23 7.66 4.91 -3.55
CA PRO A 23 8.98 4.40 -3.94
C PRO A 23 9.93 4.09 -2.76
N PHE A 24 9.42 3.97 -1.53
CA PHE A 24 10.25 3.71 -0.35
C PHE A 24 10.49 2.22 -0.17
N TYR A 25 11.61 1.86 0.48
CA TYR A 25 11.80 0.50 0.94
C TYR A 25 10.84 0.18 2.08
N THR A 26 10.41 -1.07 2.11
CA THR A 26 9.61 -1.65 3.19
C THR A 26 10.12 -3.04 3.55
N THR A 27 11.39 -3.34 3.31
CA THR A 27 12.00 -4.66 3.49
C THR A 27 11.92 -5.13 4.94
N LYS A 28 12.44 -4.34 5.89
CA LYS A 28 12.39 -4.68 7.32
C LYS A 28 10.97 -4.70 7.85
N LEU A 29 10.15 -3.76 7.39
CA LEU A 29 8.73 -3.72 7.73
C LEU A 29 7.99 -4.97 7.21
N THR A 30 8.32 -5.43 6.01
CA THR A 30 7.71 -6.64 5.42
C THR A 30 7.98 -7.85 6.29
N VAL A 31 9.24 -8.05 6.67
CA VAL A 31 9.64 -9.13 7.60
C VAL A 31 8.87 -9.01 8.91
N ALA A 32 8.88 -7.85 9.55
CA ALA A 32 8.22 -7.64 10.84
C ALA A 32 6.71 -7.92 10.79
N VAL A 33 6.01 -7.46 9.75
CA VAL A 33 4.57 -7.67 9.57
C VAL A 33 4.24 -9.14 9.33
N SER A 34 5.04 -9.82 8.50
CA SER A 34 4.88 -11.24 8.22
C SER A 34 5.14 -12.11 9.47
N GLU A 35 6.21 -11.82 10.24
CA GLU A 35 6.51 -12.51 11.50
C GLU A 35 5.44 -12.27 12.58
N ALA A 36 4.86 -11.07 12.64
CA ALA A 36 3.73 -10.76 13.52
C ALA A 36 2.42 -11.48 13.13
N GLY A 37 2.40 -12.17 11.99
CA GLY A 37 1.26 -12.97 11.51
C GLY A 37 0.26 -12.20 10.64
N GLY A 38 0.60 -10.99 10.20
CA GLY A 38 -0.06 -10.30 9.10
C GLY A 38 0.58 -10.66 7.75
N LEU A 39 0.26 -9.90 6.70
CA LEU A 39 0.92 -10.00 5.38
C LEU A 39 1.79 -8.77 5.14
N GLY A 40 3.12 -8.95 5.24
CA GLY A 40 4.07 -7.93 4.84
C GLY A 40 4.08 -7.73 3.32
N VAL A 41 4.28 -6.49 2.86
CA VAL A 41 4.33 -6.15 1.44
C VAL A 41 5.60 -5.35 1.14
N LEU A 42 6.51 -6.00 0.42
CA LEU A 42 7.74 -5.40 -0.08
C LEU A 42 7.40 -4.42 -1.20
N SER A 43 7.87 -3.18 -1.07
CA SER A 43 7.56 -2.12 -2.03
C SER A 43 8.62 -2.01 -3.11
N HIS A 44 8.16 -1.79 -4.33
CA HIS A 44 9.02 -1.36 -5.42
C HIS A 44 9.62 0.02 -5.09
N ALA A 45 10.90 0.01 -4.74
CA ALA A 45 11.68 1.21 -4.47
C ALA A 45 12.24 1.83 -5.75
N THR A 46 12.34 3.15 -5.78
CA THR A 46 12.99 3.87 -6.90
C THR A 46 13.74 5.05 -6.32
N LEU A 47 15.03 4.85 -6.09
CA LEU A 47 15.97 5.87 -5.65
C LEU A 47 16.90 6.23 -6.81
N GLN A 48 17.30 7.49 -6.89
CA GLN A 48 18.20 7.96 -7.93
C GLN A 48 19.54 7.21 -7.88
N GLY A 49 20.09 6.94 -9.07
CA GLY A 49 21.36 6.23 -9.20
C GLY A 49 21.29 4.71 -8.91
N LYS A 50 20.13 4.17 -8.52
CA LYS A 50 19.95 2.72 -8.31
C LYS A 50 19.25 2.05 -9.50
N ASN A 51 19.62 0.80 -9.74
CA ASN A 51 18.85 -0.09 -10.61
C ASN A 51 17.74 -0.74 -9.77
N SER A 52 16.52 -0.20 -9.88
CA SER A 52 15.33 -0.66 -9.16
C SER A 52 15.02 -2.16 -9.32
N VAL A 53 15.38 -2.76 -10.47
CA VAL A 53 15.17 -4.20 -10.70
C VAL A 53 16.13 -5.04 -9.89
N ASN A 54 17.42 -4.74 -9.93
CA ASN A 54 18.40 -5.47 -9.13
C ASN A 54 18.13 -5.29 -7.63
N ASP A 55 17.84 -4.04 -7.24
CA ASP A 55 17.50 -3.67 -5.87
C ASP A 55 16.29 -4.46 -5.35
N MET A 56 15.20 -4.55 -6.11
CA MET A 56 14.05 -5.39 -5.73
C MET A 56 14.43 -6.86 -5.55
N ILE A 57 15.30 -7.42 -6.39
CA ILE A 57 15.73 -8.82 -6.24
C ILE A 57 16.56 -9.00 -4.96
N GLU A 58 17.48 -8.09 -4.67
CA GLU A 58 18.24 -8.10 -3.41
C GLU A 58 17.33 -8.00 -2.19
N GLN A 59 16.29 -7.16 -2.25
CA GLN A 59 15.30 -7.07 -1.16
C GLN A 59 14.45 -8.34 -1.02
N LEU A 60 14.10 -9.01 -2.13
CA LEU A 60 13.42 -10.30 -2.07
C LEU A 60 14.29 -11.37 -1.41
N GLU A 61 15.57 -11.42 -1.76
CA GLU A 61 16.56 -12.32 -1.14
C GLU A 61 16.66 -12.05 0.37
N TYR A 62 16.74 -10.78 0.78
CA TYR A 62 16.73 -10.43 2.19
C TYR A 62 15.46 -10.94 2.90
N VAL A 63 14.27 -10.70 2.35
CA VAL A 63 13.01 -11.12 3.01
C VAL A 63 12.98 -12.64 3.20
N ILE A 64 13.31 -13.42 2.17
CA ILE A 64 13.27 -14.89 2.28
C ILE A 64 14.34 -15.45 3.22
N GLU A 65 15.42 -14.73 3.49
CA GLU A 65 16.43 -15.11 4.48
C GLU A 65 16.00 -14.80 5.93
N HIS A 66 15.08 -13.86 6.13
CA HIS A 66 14.73 -13.32 7.44
C HIS A 66 13.31 -13.67 7.92
N THR A 67 12.49 -14.33 7.10
CA THR A 67 11.20 -14.89 7.51
C THR A 67 10.90 -16.19 6.78
N ASP A 68 10.17 -17.08 7.45
CA ASP A 68 9.54 -18.26 6.82
C ASP A 68 8.03 -18.06 6.60
N LYS A 69 7.53 -16.85 6.82
CA LYS A 69 6.11 -16.51 6.72
C LYS A 69 5.74 -15.96 5.34
N PRO A 70 4.45 -16.06 4.96
CA PRO A 70 3.97 -15.50 3.72
C PRO A 70 4.17 -13.97 3.66
N PHE A 71 4.54 -13.47 2.50
CA PHE A 71 4.63 -12.05 2.22
C PHE A 71 4.18 -11.76 0.78
N GLY A 72 4.13 -10.48 0.45
CA GLY A 72 3.83 -10.02 -0.90
C GLY A 72 4.76 -8.94 -1.40
N VAL A 73 4.59 -8.57 -2.66
CA VAL A 73 5.34 -7.49 -3.30
C VAL A 73 4.42 -6.55 -4.06
N ASN A 74 4.74 -5.26 -4.01
CA ASN A 74 4.09 -4.22 -4.79
C ASN A 74 4.91 -3.86 -6.02
N VAL A 75 4.26 -3.79 -7.20
CA VAL A 75 4.85 -3.26 -8.43
C VAL A 75 3.99 -2.15 -9.00
N ARG A 76 4.54 -0.93 -9.06
CA ARG A 76 3.87 0.21 -9.69
C ARG A 76 3.90 0.04 -11.21
N THR A 77 2.77 0.16 -11.89
CA THR A 77 2.63 0.02 -13.35
C THR A 77 2.34 1.35 -14.03
N ALA A 78 2.72 2.46 -13.38
CA ALA A 78 2.56 3.82 -13.89
C ALA A 78 3.27 4.01 -15.24
N ARG A 79 2.78 4.97 -16.03
CA ARG A 79 3.32 5.26 -17.37
C ARG A 79 4.79 5.71 -17.33
N LEU A 80 5.15 6.50 -16.33
CA LEU A 80 6.53 6.93 -16.09
C LEU A 80 7.39 5.84 -15.45
N GLN A 81 6.80 4.74 -14.97
CA GLN A 81 7.53 3.60 -14.41
C GLN A 81 7.88 2.61 -15.51
N THR A 82 8.94 2.87 -16.26
CA THR A 82 9.25 2.13 -17.50
C THR A 82 9.73 0.69 -17.27
N ASP A 83 10.27 0.39 -16.10
CA ASP A 83 10.88 -0.89 -15.75
C ASP A 83 9.89 -1.95 -15.23
N HIS A 84 8.62 -1.60 -14.95
CA HIS A 84 7.65 -2.49 -14.30
C HIS A 84 7.47 -3.85 -15.00
N LYS A 85 7.56 -3.88 -16.34
CA LYS A 85 7.46 -5.14 -17.11
C LYS A 85 8.70 -6.00 -16.96
N ILE A 86 9.87 -5.39 -16.84
CA ILE A 86 11.13 -6.09 -16.59
C ILE A 86 11.12 -6.61 -15.15
N MET A 87 10.73 -5.75 -14.21
CA MET A 87 10.53 -6.07 -12.80
C MET A 87 9.67 -7.32 -12.62
N LEU A 88 8.44 -7.33 -13.15
CA LEU A 88 7.53 -8.47 -13.04
C LEU A 88 8.14 -9.76 -13.61
N ARG A 89 8.80 -9.69 -14.77
CA ARG A 89 9.46 -10.86 -15.35
C ARG A 89 10.60 -11.37 -14.47
N LYS A 90 11.36 -10.48 -13.85
CA LYS A 90 12.45 -10.84 -12.93
C LYS A 90 11.95 -11.43 -11.62
N ILE A 91 10.89 -10.87 -11.04
CA ILE A 91 10.22 -11.46 -9.87
C ILE A 91 9.73 -12.89 -10.21
N ILE A 92 9.01 -13.06 -11.33
CA ILE A 92 8.54 -14.36 -11.81
C ILE A 92 9.68 -15.35 -12.06
N GLN A 93 10.77 -14.89 -12.67
CA GLN A 93 11.95 -15.72 -12.91
C GLN A 93 12.54 -16.24 -11.59
N ASN A 94 12.59 -15.40 -10.55
CA ASN A 94 13.09 -15.79 -9.24
C ASN A 94 12.12 -16.71 -8.49
N ILE A 95 10.81 -16.44 -8.52
CA ILE A 95 9.78 -17.35 -7.96
C ILE A 95 9.95 -18.76 -8.54
N ASN A 96 10.13 -18.87 -9.86
CA ASN A 96 10.25 -20.17 -10.53
C ASN A 96 11.58 -20.90 -10.25
N ARG A 97 12.61 -20.20 -9.78
CA ARG A 97 13.95 -20.76 -9.53
C ARG A 97 14.23 -21.04 -8.05
N ASN A 98 13.57 -20.33 -7.15
CA ASN A 98 13.80 -20.42 -5.72
C ASN A 98 12.56 -21.01 -5.02
N PRO A 99 12.63 -22.26 -4.54
CA PRO A 99 11.52 -22.91 -3.85
C PRO A 99 11.02 -22.13 -2.62
N LYS A 100 11.93 -21.51 -1.87
CA LYS A 100 11.61 -20.73 -0.67
C LYS A 100 10.76 -19.51 -1.05
N LEU A 101 11.20 -18.78 -2.08
CA LEU A 101 10.45 -17.64 -2.60
C LEU A 101 9.09 -18.08 -3.17
N ARG A 102 9.00 -19.24 -3.82
CA ARG A 102 7.73 -19.77 -4.35
C ARG A 102 6.70 -20.05 -3.25
N GLU A 103 7.15 -20.55 -2.11
CA GLU A 103 6.29 -20.85 -0.96
C GLU A 103 5.85 -19.58 -0.23
N GLN A 104 6.77 -18.63 -0.08
CA GLN A 104 6.54 -17.45 0.76
C GLN A 104 5.90 -16.26 0.01
N LEU A 105 6.21 -16.04 -1.26
CA LEU A 105 5.65 -14.92 -2.02
C LEU A 105 4.27 -15.29 -2.60
N VAL A 106 3.23 -15.11 -1.79
CA VAL A 106 1.85 -15.52 -2.12
C VAL A 106 1.01 -14.41 -2.77
N TYR A 107 1.50 -13.17 -2.73
CA TYR A 107 0.73 -11.98 -3.07
C TYR A 107 1.54 -11.00 -3.93
N ILE A 108 1.01 -10.62 -5.09
CA ILE A 108 1.55 -9.51 -5.88
C ILE A 108 0.45 -8.47 -6.03
N ILE A 109 0.73 -7.22 -5.63
CA ILE A 109 -0.18 -6.09 -5.84
C ILE A 109 0.39 -5.11 -6.85
N THR A 110 -0.37 -4.79 -7.90
CA THR A 110 -0.02 -3.68 -8.80
C THR A 110 -0.78 -2.40 -8.47
N SER A 111 -0.21 -1.25 -8.80
CA SER A 111 -0.78 0.07 -8.49
C SER A 111 -0.36 1.14 -9.50
N ALA A 112 -0.94 2.35 -9.40
CA ALA A 112 -0.58 3.54 -10.16
C ALA A 112 -0.66 3.42 -11.71
N GLY A 113 -1.28 2.37 -12.23
CA GLY A 113 -1.36 2.09 -13.66
C GLY A 113 -2.32 0.96 -13.99
N GLY A 114 -2.18 0.34 -15.17
CA GLY A 114 -3.07 -0.74 -15.59
C GLY A 114 -2.67 -2.11 -15.00
N SER A 115 -3.66 -2.97 -14.75
CA SER A 115 -3.48 -4.35 -14.26
C SER A 115 -3.34 -5.39 -15.36
N LYS A 116 -3.92 -5.15 -16.55
CA LYS A 116 -4.07 -6.15 -17.65
C LYS A 116 -2.80 -6.92 -18.01
N PHE A 117 -1.67 -6.23 -18.16
CA PHE A 117 -0.39 -6.89 -18.50
C PHE A 117 0.08 -7.81 -17.38
N ALA A 118 0.07 -7.31 -16.13
CA ALA A 118 0.45 -8.07 -14.94
C ALA A 118 -0.46 -9.28 -14.74
N SER A 119 -1.79 -9.10 -14.78
CA SER A 119 -2.76 -10.18 -14.57
C SER A 119 -2.56 -11.32 -15.58
N LYS A 120 -2.40 -10.98 -16.87
CA LYS A 120 -2.13 -12.00 -17.90
C LYS A 120 -0.85 -12.75 -17.61
N LEU A 121 0.24 -12.03 -17.35
CA LEU A 121 1.56 -12.62 -17.15
C LEU A 121 1.61 -13.50 -15.89
N LEU A 122 1.05 -13.04 -14.76
CA LEU A 122 1.05 -13.77 -13.50
C LEU A 122 0.18 -15.02 -13.58
N LYS A 123 -1.01 -14.94 -14.18
CA LYS A 123 -1.88 -16.09 -14.38
C LYS A 123 -1.23 -17.18 -15.23
N GLU A 124 -0.46 -16.79 -16.25
CA GLU A 124 0.23 -17.75 -17.14
C GLU A 124 1.49 -18.36 -16.52
N LYS A 125 2.20 -17.62 -15.66
CA LYS A 125 3.56 -17.99 -15.23
C LYS A 125 3.69 -18.37 -13.76
N THR A 126 2.78 -17.92 -12.91
CA THR A 126 2.77 -18.12 -11.45
C THR A 126 1.33 -18.15 -10.92
N PRO A 127 0.46 -19.07 -11.38
CA PRO A 127 -0.98 -19.09 -11.03
C PRO A 127 -1.26 -19.28 -9.52
N ASP A 128 -0.26 -19.78 -8.78
CA ASP A 128 -0.33 -19.98 -7.33
C ASP A 128 -0.23 -18.63 -6.57
N VAL A 129 0.43 -17.63 -7.17
CA VAL A 129 0.59 -16.29 -6.60
C VAL A 129 -0.60 -15.41 -6.95
N LYS A 130 -1.28 -14.85 -5.95
CA LYS A 130 -2.51 -14.08 -6.15
C LYS A 130 -2.21 -12.66 -6.57
N HIS A 131 -2.85 -12.24 -7.66
CA HIS A 131 -2.70 -10.89 -8.19
C HIS A 131 -3.80 -9.97 -7.69
N PHE A 132 -3.41 -8.94 -6.95
CA PHE A 132 -4.28 -7.86 -6.51
C PHE A 132 -3.96 -6.56 -7.25
N HIS A 133 -4.93 -5.66 -7.32
CA HIS A 133 -4.72 -4.31 -7.85
C HIS A 133 -5.31 -3.25 -6.93
N VAL A 134 -4.56 -2.17 -6.70
CA VAL A 134 -5.08 -0.97 -6.04
C VAL A 134 -6.14 -0.35 -6.94
N SER A 135 -7.38 -0.24 -6.45
CA SER A 135 -8.53 0.26 -7.22
C SER A 135 -9.30 1.30 -6.39
N PRO A 136 -9.13 2.61 -6.66
CA PRO A 136 -9.72 3.67 -5.84
C PRO A 136 -11.13 4.15 -6.30
N ALA A 137 -11.75 3.45 -7.25
CA ALA A 137 -13.12 3.71 -7.70
C ALA A 137 -13.78 2.43 -8.22
N LEU A 138 -15.11 2.31 -8.13
CA LEU A 138 -15.82 1.10 -8.52
C LEU A 138 -15.61 0.71 -9.99
N TRP A 139 -15.55 1.70 -10.91
CA TRP A 139 -15.28 1.43 -12.32
C TRP A 139 -13.84 0.94 -12.57
N LEU A 140 -12.89 1.27 -11.69
CA LEU A 140 -11.52 0.73 -11.73
C LEU A 140 -11.48 -0.69 -11.15
N VAL A 141 -12.31 -0.99 -10.15
CA VAL A 141 -12.51 -2.35 -9.64
C VAL A 141 -13.05 -3.26 -10.76
N ASP A 142 -14.06 -2.79 -11.50
CA ASP A 142 -14.60 -3.51 -12.66
C ASP A 142 -13.49 -3.84 -13.68
N LYS A 143 -12.63 -2.87 -13.98
CA LYS A 143 -11.49 -3.07 -14.89
C LYS A 143 -10.46 -4.06 -14.34
N SER A 144 -10.19 -4.02 -13.03
CA SER A 144 -9.26 -4.94 -12.38
C SER A 144 -9.74 -6.39 -12.42
N PHE A 145 -11.03 -6.63 -12.16
CA PHE A 145 -11.59 -7.98 -12.29
C PHE A 145 -11.70 -8.43 -13.75
N ALA A 146 -12.06 -7.54 -14.67
CA ALA A 146 -12.06 -7.85 -16.10
C ALA A 146 -10.65 -8.17 -16.65
N ALA A 147 -9.60 -7.60 -16.04
CA ALA A 147 -8.21 -7.92 -16.34
C ALA A 147 -7.78 -9.30 -15.80
N GLY A 148 -8.53 -9.88 -14.85
CA GLY A 148 -8.25 -11.17 -14.25
C GLY A 148 -7.52 -11.11 -12.90
N CYS A 149 -7.57 -9.99 -12.18
CA CYS A 149 -7.09 -9.93 -10.79
C CYS A 149 -7.91 -10.87 -9.90
N ASP A 150 -7.25 -11.55 -8.96
CA ASP A 150 -7.88 -12.42 -7.95
C ASP A 150 -8.62 -11.60 -6.88
N GLY A 151 -8.14 -10.38 -6.62
CA GLY A 151 -8.74 -9.46 -5.66
C GLY A 151 -8.37 -8.01 -5.94
N VAL A 152 -8.92 -7.11 -5.12
CA VAL A 152 -8.60 -5.68 -5.17
C VAL A 152 -8.27 -5.13 -3.80
N CYS A 153 -7.39 -4.12 -3.78
CA CYS A 153 -7.20 -3.25 -2.64
C CYS A 153 -7.98 -1.95 -2.90
N ALA A 154 -9.17 -1.87 -2.32
CA ALA A 154 -10.05 -0.71 -2.44
C ALA A 154 -9.53 0.41 -1.53
N THR A 155 -8.94 1.44 -2.13
CA THR A 155 -8.28 2.52 -1.39
C THR A 155 -9.10 3.81 -1.44
N GLY A 156 -9.61 4.26 -0.29
CA GLY A 156 -10.32 5.52 -0.16
C GLY A 156 -9.37 6.73 -0.11
N THR A 157 -9.93 7.91 -0.41
CA THR A 157 -9.21 9.20 -0.49
C THR A 157 -8.50 9.64 0.79
N GLU A 158 -8.85 9.05 1.93
CA GLU A 158 -8.22 9.25 3.23
C GLU A 158 -6.77 8.73 3.28
N GLY A 159 -6.42 7.81 2.36
CA GLY A 159 -5.08 7.22 2.25
C GLY A 159 -3.99 8.24 1.93
N GLY A 160 -2.75 7.94 2.33
CA GLY A 160 -1.57 8.71 1.98
C GLY A 160 -1.04 8.37 0.59
N GLY A 161 -0.21 9.24 0.01
CA GLY A 161 0.36 9.00 -1.32
C GLY A 161 -0.65 9.26 -2.44
N HIS A 162 -0.41 8.72 -3.64
CA HIS A 162 -1.22 9.03 -4.81
C HIS A 162 -2.67 8.61 -4.65
N GLN A 163 -3.59 9.52 -4.94
CA GLN A 163 -5.04 9.36 -4.79
C GLN A 163 -5.77 9.47 -6.13
N SER A 164 -7.00 8.96 -6.16
CA SER A 164 -7.91 9.13 -7.29
C SER A 164 -8.36 10.58 -7.45
N TYR A 165 -8.70 10.95 -8.68
CA TYR A 165 -9.42 12.19 -8.97
C TYR A 165 -10.87 12.15 -8.46
N GLU A 166 -11.43 10.96 -8.27
CA GLU A 166 -12.82 10.74 -7.88
C GLU A 166 -13.12 11.05 -6.40
N GLY A 167 -12.10 11.09 -5.53
CA GLY A 167 -12.28 11.48 -4.12
C GLY A 167 -13.24 10.60 -3.31
N ILE A 168 -13.42 9.32 -3.69
CA ILE A 168 -14.34 8.40 -2.99
C ILE A 168 -13.72 7.97 -1.66
N THR A 169 -14.50 8.01 -0.58
CA THR A 169 -14.09 7.61 0.76
C THR A 169 -14.07 6.10 0.94
N THR A 170 -13.28 5.60 1.89
CA THR A 170 -13.19 4.16 2.19
C THR A 170 -14.55 3.57 2.55
N LEU A 171 -15.34 4.28 3.36
CA LEU A 171 -16.68 3.85 3.79
C LEU A 171 -17.59 3.55 2.59
N VAL A 172 -17.55 4.41 1.58
CA VAL A 172 -18.39 4.28 0.38
C VAL A 172 -17.81 3.23 -0.56
N LEU A 173 -16.52 3.32 -0.88
CA LEU A 173 -15.88 2.46 -1.87
C LEU A 173 -15.90 0.99 -1.45
N VAL A 174 -15.49 0.67 -0.22
CA VAL A 174 -15.42 -0.72 0.25
C VAL A 174 -16.82 -1.33 0.25
N SER A 175 -17.82 -0.60 0.74
CA SER A 175 -19.22 -1.04 0.75
C SER A 175 -19.77 -1.28 -0.66
N GLN A 176 -19.41 -0.44 -1.64
CA GLN A 176 -19.79 -0.63 -3.05
C GLN A 176 -19.20 -1.93 -3.62
N VAL A 177 -17.91 -2.18 -3.36
CA VAL A 177 -17.23 -3.38 -3.87
C VAL A 177 -17.78 -4.65 -3.23
N ALA A 178 -17.92 -4.67 -1.90
CA ALA A 178 -18.45 -5.82 -1.18
C ALA A 178 -19.88 -6.20 -1.63
N ARG A 179 -20.72 -5.20 -1.94
CA ARG A 179 -22.08 -5.43 -2.46
C ARG A 179 -22.10 -5.94 -3.89
N LYS A 180 -21.22 -5.40 -4.76
CA LYS A 180 -21.22 -5.74 -6.19
C LYS A 180 -20.49 -7.06 -6.48
N TYR A 181 -19.47 -7.39 -5.68
CA TYR A 181 -18.58 -8.52 -5.87
C TYR A 181 -18.37 -9.33 -4.57
N PRO A 182 -19.45 -9.86 -3.96
CA PRO A 182 -19.36 -10.57 -2.68
C PRO A 182 -18.45 -11.80 -2.74
N GLU A 183 -18.28 -12.41 -3.90
CA GLU A 183 -17.43 -13.59 -4.13
C GLU A 183 -15.94 -13.25 -4.35
N LYS A 184 -15.60 -11.98 -4.59
CA LYS A 184 -14.22 -11.55 -4.85
C LYS A 184 -13.50 -11.16 -3.57
N LEU A 185 -12.19 -11.31 -3.59
CA LEU A 185 -11.31 -10.94 -2.48
C LEU A 185 -11.15 -9.42 -2.42
N LEU A 186 -11.34 -8.87 -1.22
CA LEU A 186 -11.36 -7.44 -0.98
C LEU A 186 -10.47 -7.05 0.19
N VAL A 187 -9.54 -6.13 -0.04
CA VAL A 187 -8.76 -5.46 1.01
C VAL A 187 -9.25 -4.02 1.14
N ALA A 188 -9.66 -3.61 2.34
CA ALA A 188 -9.99 -2.21 2.64
C ALA A 188 -8.71 -1.42 2.95
N CYS A 189 -8.51 -0.27 2.30
CA CYS A 189 -7.33 0.56 2.45
C CYS A 189 -7.69 2.05 2.45
N GLY A 190 -6.86 2.88 3.08
CA GLY A 190 -7.16 4.29 3.35
C GLY A 190 -8.08 4.43 4.56
N GLY A 191 -7.74 5.27 5.52
CA GLY A 191 -8.57 5.42 6.72
C GLY A 191 -8.39 4.33 7.80
N ILE A 192 -7.47 3.38 7.64
CA ILE A 192 -7.21 2.30 8.63
C ILE A 192 -5.93 2.57 9.43
N ALA A 193 -6.04 2.70 10.75
CA ALA A 193 -4.90 2.88 11.67
C ALA A 193 -5.17 2.57 13.16
N SER A 194 -6.33 2.02 13.49
CA SER A 194 -6.76 1.74 14.87
C SER A 194 -7.61 0.46 14.94
N PRO A 195 -7.85 -0.12 16.12
CA PRO A 195 -8.74 -1.27 16.27
C PRO A 195 -10.15 -1.06 15.71
N GLU A 196 -10.73 0.13 15.90
CA GLU A 196 -12.06 0.49 15.41
C GLU A 196 -12.10 0.48 13.88
N THR A 197 -11.07 1.05 13.25
CA THR A 197 -10.99 1.09 11.78
C THR A 197 -10.72 -0.30 11.18
N VAL A 198 -9.96 -1.16 11.89
CA VAL A 198 -9.82 -2.58 11.53
C VAL A 198 -11.18 -3.28 11.59
N ALA A 199 -11.91 -3.14 12.70
CA ALA A 199 -13.25 -3.71 12.85
C ALA A 199 -14.22 -3.19 11.78
N ALA A 200 -14.22 -1.89 11.51
CA ALA A 200 -15.07 -1.26 10.50
C ALA A 200 -14.76 -1.77 9.08
N GLY A 201 -13.47 -1.89 8.72
CA GLY A 201 -13.06 -2.45 7.43
C GLY A 201 -13.61 -3.85 7.19
N LEU A 202 -13.48 -4.72 8.19
CA LEU A 202 -13.99 -6.09 8.15
C LEU A 202 -15.53 -6.13 8.13
N ALA A 203 -16.19 -5.29 8.95
CA ALA A 203 -17.65 -5.19 8.99
C ALA A 203 -18.26 -4.71 7.67
N MET A 204 -17.53 -3.93 6.87
CA MET A 204 -17.96 -3.54 5.51
C MET A 204 -17.90 -4.67 4.48
N GLY A 205 -17.38 -5.86 4.86
CA GLY A 205 -17.24 -7.02 3.98
C GLY A 205 -15.86 -7.18 3.34
N ALA A 206 -14.84 -6.48 3.84
CA ALA A 206 -13.47 -6.74 3.43
C ALA A 206 -12.92 -8.00 4.11
N ASP A 207 -12.05 -8.72 3.40
CA ASP A 207 -11.36 -9.91 3.90
C ASP A 207 -10.10 -9.58 4.69
N ALA A 208 -9.54 -8.40 4.46
CA ALA A 208 -8.44 -7.86 5.23
C ALA A 208 -8.45 -6.33 5.16
N VAL A 209 -7.65 -5.71 6.02
CA VAL A 209 -7.39 -4.28 5.97
C VAL A 209 -5.91 -4.01 5.71
N ALA A 210 -5.62 -2.95 4.97
CA ALA A 210 -4.26 -2.49 4.72
C ALA A 210 -3.99 -1.16 5.44
N MET A 211 -2.87 -1.09 6.14
CA MET A 211 -2.44 0.12 6.84
C MET A 211 -1.15 0.66 6.23
N GLY A 212 -1.10 1.96 5.93
CA GLY A 212 0.12 2.63 5.45
C GLY A 212 0.74 3.45 6.58
N THR A 213 0.19 4.64 6.82
CA THR A 213 0.68 5.62 7.81
C THR A 213 0.89 5.03 9.20
N ARG A 214 0.04 4.10 9.66
CA ARG A 214 0.21 3.40 10.93
C ARG A 214 1.52 2.61 10.99
N PHE A 215 1.88 1.92 9.91
CA PHE A 215 3.12 1.16 9.83
C PHE A 215 4.34 2.03 9.52
N ILE A 216 4.19 3.21 8.89
CA ILE A 216 5.29 4.18 8.83
C ILE A 216 5.72 4.52 10.27
N ALA A 217 4.76 4.82 11.15
CA ALA A 217 4.96 5.04 12.58
C ALA A 217 5.07 3.72 13.39
N SER A 218 5.87 2.76 12.91
CA SER A 218 6.24 1.54 13.66
C SER A 218 7.74 1.46 13.91
N THR A 219 8.22 0.70 14.89
CA THR A 219 9.66 0.66 15.19
C THR A 219 10.51 0.09 14.05
N GLU A 220 10.02 -0.97 13.38
CA GLU A 220 10.72 -1.77 12.37
C GLU A 220 10.64 -1.14 10.97
N SER A 221 9.75 -0.16 10.79
CA SER A 221 9.74 0.69 9.62
C SER A 221 11.07 1.42 9.46
N GLU A 222 11.69 1.21 8.31
CA GLU A 222 12.96 1.77 7.87
C GLU A 222 12.85 3.20 7.34
N PHE A 223 11.66 3.80 7.40
CA PHE A 223 11.49 5.23 7.14
C PHE A 223 12.35 6.06 8.09
N HIS A 224 12.85 7.18 7.60
CA HIS A 224 13.72 8.06 8.38
C HIS A 224 13.06 8.47 9.72
N PRO A 225 13.80 8.51 10.84
CA PRO A 225 13.26 8.91 12.15
C PRO A 225 12.51 10.25 12.14
N ASN A 226 13.04 11.26 11.43
CA ASN A 226 12.38 12.56 11.25
C ASN A 226 10.98 12.44 10.61
N TYR A 227 10.82 11.56 9.61
CA TYR A 227 9.51 11.30 9.01
C TYR A 227 8.58 10.70 10.07
N LYS A 228 9.02 9.62 10.72
CA LYS A 228 8.21 8.89 11.72
C LYS A 228 7.76 9.82 12.85
N ALA A 229 8.61 10.73 13.28
CA ALA A 229 8.34 11.71 14.33
C ALA A 229 7.23 12.72 13.99
N LEU A 230 6.94 12.96 12.70
CA LEU A 230 5.85 13.83 12.29
C LEU A 230 4.46 13.22 12.47
N ILE A 231 4.35 11.90 12.52
CA ILE A 231 3.04 11.23 12.52
C ILE A 231 2.32 11.40 13.87
N PRO A 232 2.93 11.07 15.03
CA PRO A 232 2.25 11.19 16.33
C PRO A 232 1.61 12.55 16.66
N PRO A 233 2.25 13.70 16.40
CA PRO A 233 1.66 15.00 16.71
C PRO A 233 0.68 15.51 15.63
N ALA A 234 0.59 14.86 14.46
CA ALA A 234 -0.19 15.34 13.34
C ALA A 234 -1.69 15.05 13.51
N ARG A 235 -2.52 15.98 13.05
CA ARG A 235 -3.98 15.86 13.05
C ARG A 235 -4.48 15.48 11.67
N ALA A 236 -5.73 14.99 11.57
CA ALA A 236 -6.32 14.61 10.29
C ALA A 236 -6.34 15.78 9.25
N GLN A 237 -6.43 17.02 9.74
CA GLN A 237 -6.42 18.24 8.93
C GLN A 237 -5.01 18.68 8.52
N ASP A 238 -3.95 18.06 9.04
CA ASP A 238 -2.57 18.41 8.72
C ASP A 238 -2.07 17.73 7.43
N THR A 239 -2.96 16.99 6.75
CA THR A 239 -2.71 16.52 5.39
C THR A 239 -3.43 17.40 4.36
N MET A 240 -2.94 17.40 3.14
CA MET A 240 -3.58 18.04 1.99
C MET A 240 -3.38 17.21 0.73
N ILE A 241 -4.25 17.42 -0.26
CA ILE A 241 -4.08 16.88 -1.61
C ILE A 241 -3.48 17.98 -2.48
N THR A 242 -2.41 17.63 -3.19
CA THR A 242 -1.77 18.48 -4.21
C THR A 242 -1.53 17.67 -5.50
N THR A 243 -0.89 18.26 -6.49
CA THR A 243 -0.44 17.55 -7.70
C THR A 243 0.87 16.83 -7.40
N GLY A 244 0.89 15.51 -7.58
CA GLY A 244 2.10 14.69 -7.50
C GLY A 244 2.49 14.10 -8.85
N GLY A 245 3.48 13.21 -8.83
CA GLY A 245 4.05 12.60 -10.04
C GLY A 245 3.04 11.89 -10.95
N PHE A 246 2.01 11.23 -10.41
CA PHE A 246 1.03 10.43 -11.19
C PHE A 246 -0.41 10.97 -11.12
N GLY A 247 -0.60 12.21 -10.67
CA GLY A 247 -1.91 12.80 -10.38
C GLY A 247 -2.01 13.27 -8.93
N PRO A 248 -3.22 13.30 -8.33
CA PRO A 248 -3.42 13.77 -6.97
C PRO A 248 -2.55 12.97 -6.00
N ILE A 249 -1.96 13.65 -5.02
CA ILE A 249 -1.18 13.01 -3.97
C ILE A 249 -1.54 13.62 -2.62
N ARG A 250 -1.77 12.78 -1.60
CA ARG A 250 -1.95 13.23 -0.23
C ARG A 250 -0.63 13.22 0.53
N LEU A 251 -0.29 14.38 1.08
CA LEU A 251 0.94 14.64 1.84
C LEU A 251 0.61 15.31 3.17
N LEU A 252 1.48 15.18 4.17
CA LEU A 252 1.51 16.12 5.29
C LEU A 252 1.83 17.52 4.78
N LYS A 253 1.24 18.53 5.41
CA LYS A 253 1.51 19.94 5.14
C LYS A 253 2.92 20.26 5.60
N ASN A 254 3.77 20.61 4.65
CA ASN A 254 5.10 21.17 4.84
C ASN A 254 5.37 22.19 3.72
N LYS A 255 6.59 22.73 3.67
CA LYS A 255 6.95 23.71 2.64
C LYS A 255 6.76 23.16 1.23
N PHE A 256 7.24 21.93 0.96
CA PHE A 256 7.05 21.27 -0.33
C PHE A 256 5.57 21.18 -0.74
N ALA A 257 4.70 20.65 0.12
CA ALA A 257 3.29 20.42 -0.19
C ALA A 257 2.51 21.72 -0.41
N LEU A 258 2.89 22.80 0.29
CA LEU A 258 2.29 24.13 0.12
C LEU A 258 2.73 24.81 -1.19
N GLU A 259 3.99 24.62 -1.61
CA GLU A 259 4.53 25.17 -2.85
C GLU A 259 3.99 24.46 -4.10
N HIS A 260 3.69 23.16 -4.03
CA HIS A 260 3.18 22.37 -5.16
C HIS A 260 1.73 22.69 -5.59
N GLY A 261 1.07 23.59 -4.87
CA GLY A 261 -0.17 24.21 -5.29
C GLY A 261 -1.39 23.28 -5.28
N LYS A 262 -2.40 23.63 -6.07
CA LYS A 262 -3.66 22.88 -6.16
C LYS A 262 -3.52 21.67 -7.07
N THR A 263 -4.39 20.70 -6.88
CA THR A 263 -4.51 19.53 -7.76
C THR A 263 -4.91 19.97 -9.17
N LEU A 264 -4.07 19.65 -10.16
CA LEU A 264 -4.37 19.79 -11.58
C LEU A 264 -5.53 18.87 -11.95
N THR A 265 -6.26 19.19 -13.02
CA THR A 265 -7.16 18.24 -13.66
C THR A 265 -6.36 17.10 -14.31
N LYS A 266 -7.04 16.00 -14.61
CA LYS A 266 -6.41 14.86 -15.30
C LYS A 266 -5.85 15.25 -16.66
N GLU A 267 -6.53 16.12 -17.40
CA GLU A 267 -6.10 16.59 -18.72
C GLU A 267 -4.84 17.45 -18.62
N GLU A 268 -4.81 18.39 -17.68
CA GLU A 268 -3.62 19.22 -17.39
C GLU A 268 -2.44 18.36 -16.95
N LYS A 269 -2.66 17.37 -16.08
CA LYS A 269 -1.60 16.46 -15.64
C LYS A 269 -1.03 15.63 -16.80
N LEU A 270 -1.89 15.15 -17.71
CA LEU A 270 -1.46 14.40 -18.89
C LEU A 270 -0.62 15.26 -19.85
N ALA A 271 -1.00 16.53 -20.02
CA ALA A 271 -0.23 17.49 -20.79
C ALA A 271 1.14 17.75 -20.12
N GLN A 272 1.17 17.93 -18.80
CA GLN A 272 2.40 18.08 -18.02
C GLN A 272 3.31 16.85 -18.16
N GLU A 273 2.79 15.63 -18.00
CA GLU A 273 3.57 14.38 -18.16
C GLU A 273 4.18 14.23 -19.56
N SER A 274 3.50 14.77 -20.57
CA SER A 274 3.96 14.69 -21.97
C SER A 274 4.97 15.77 -22.33
N ALA A 275 4.99 16.87 -21.56
CA ALA A 275 5.94 17.98 -21.69
C ALA A 275 7.10 17.89 -20.68
N LEU A 276 7.08 16.89 -19.80
CA LEU A 276 8.05 16.72 -18.70
C LEU A 276 9.43 16.41 -19.27
N ASP A 277 10.40 17.27 -18.96
CA ASP A 277 11.81 16.99 -19.24
C ASP A 277 12.43 16.09 -18.16
N MET A 278 13.61 15.56 -18.46
CA MET A 278 14.32 14.64 -17.57
C MET A 278 14.70 15.31 -16.25
N ASP A 279 15.04 16.60 -16.26
CA ASP A 279 15.49 17.33 -15.07
C ASP A 279 14.33 17.51 -14.09
N SER A 280 13.15 17.89 -14.58
CA SER A 280 11.93 18.03 -13.77
C SER A 280 11.50 16.69 -13.18
N PHE A 281 11.60 15.60 -13.96
CA PHE A 281 11.30 14.26 -13.47
C PHE A 281 12.26 13.80 -12.38
N LEU A 282 13.56 14.08 -12.55
CA LEU A 282 14.57 13.80 -11.54
C LEU A 282 14.35 14.64 -10.29
N GLU A 283 14.02 15.93 -10.42
CA GLU A 283 13.72 16.76 -9.26
C GLU A 283 12.52 16.21 -8.47
N ASP A 284 11.41 15.86 -9.12
CA ASP A 284 10.27 15.22 -8.45
C ASP A 284 10.69 13.96 -7.67
N LEU A 285 11.44 13.06 -8.32
CA LEU A 285 11.97 11.85 -7.67
C LEU A 285 12.86 12.17 -6.47
N TYR A 286 13.74 13.17 -6.61
CA TYR A 286 14.61 13.62 -5.53
C TYR A 286 13.81 14.09 -4.32
N ARG A 287 12.72 14.84 -4.54
CA ARG A 287 11.85 15.34 -3.46
C ARG A 287 11.16 14.22 -2.69
N TYR A 288 10.82 13.10 -3.33
CA TYR A 288 10.38 11.90 -2.62
C TYR A 288 11.53 11.25 -1.86
N GLU A 289 12.70 11.11 -2.50
CA GLU A 289 13.86 10.42 -1.95
C GLU A 289 14.43 11.08 -0.68
N ILE A 290 14.59 12.41 -0.66
CA ILE A 290 15.26 13.11 0.45
C ILE A 290 14.56 12.97 1.80
N VAL A 291 13.23 12.78 1.82
CA VAL A 291 12.50 12.52 3.06
C VAL A 291 12.90 11.16 3.64
N TYR A 292 13.18 10.20 2.77
CA TYR A 292 13.53 8.84 3.15
C TYR A 292 15.02 8.69 3.46
N THR A 293 15.90 9.25 2.64
CA THR A 293 17.35 9.06 2.75
C THR A 293 18.03 10.05 3.69
N GLN A 294 17.56 11.30 3.71
CA GLN A 294 18.17 12.39 4.48
C GLN A 294 17.29 12.88 5.63
N GLY A 295 16.01 12.50 5.65
CA GLY A 295 15.07 12.99 6.64
C GLY A 295 14.70 14.46 6.47
N ASP A 296 14.87 15.03 5.27
CA ASP A 296 14.42 16.38 4.94
C ASP A 296 12.89 16.39 4.78
N VAL A 297 12.21 16.51 5.91
CA VAL A 297 10.76 16.55 5.99
C VAL A 297 10.18 17.93 5.71
N GLU A 298 11.02 18.94 5.47
CA GLU A 298 10.58 20.30 5.15
C GLU A 298 10.43 20.48 3.64
N ASN A 299 11.48 20.12 2.89
CA ASN A 299 11.56 20.34 1.44
C ASN A 299 11.21 19.12 0.60
N GLY A 300 10.96 17.96 1.21
CA GLY A 300 10.57 16.75 0.51
C GLY A 300 9.08 16.40 0.64
N ALA A 301 8.62 15.46 -0.19
CA ALA A 301 7.23 15.01 -0.19
C ALA A 301 7.00 13.97 0.93
N VAL A 302 6.07 14.26 1.85
CA VAL A 302 5.77 13.41 3.02
C VAL A 302 4.39 12.72 2.91
N PRO A 303 4.24 11.61 2.16
CA PRO A 303 2.98 10.85 2.06
C PRO A 303 2.40 10.31 3.37
N ALA A 304 1.37 10.96 3.91
CA ALA A 304 0.59 10.42 5.01
C ALA A 304 -0.92 10.50 4.75
N GLY A 305 -1.65 9.52 5.26
CA GLY A 305 -3.11 9.52 5.26
C GLY A 305 -3.66 10.38 6.40
N GLN A 306 -4.95 10.70 6.32
CA GLN A 306 -5.65 11.43 7.39
C GLN A 306 -5.67 10.68 8.72
N THR A 307 -5.37 9.37 8.68
CA THR A 307 -5.19 8.54 9.86
C THR A 307 -4.00 8.93 10.73
N CYS A 308 -3.13 9.84 10.31
CA CYS A 308 -2.15 10.44 11.21
C CYS A 308 -2.82 11.01 12.48
N GLY A 309 -4.03 11.55 12.37
CA GLY A 309 -4.81 12.02 13.51
C GLY A 309 -5.40 10.94 14.43
N LEU A 310 -5.10 9.66 14.19
CA LEU A 310 -5.47 8.51 15.05
C LEU A 310 -4.22 7.81 15.62
N ILE A 311 -3.04 8.34 15.36
CA ILE A 311 -1.75 7.71 15.68
C ILE A 311 -1.08 8.57 16.74
N ASP A 312 -1.04 8.12 17.99
CA ASP A 312 -0.51 8.95 19.09
C ASP A 312 0.94 8.64 19.47
N SER A 313 1.51 7.55 18.94
CA SER A 313 2.87 7.10 19.27
C SER A 313 3.43 6.17 18.20
N VAL A 314 4.75 5.98 18.20
CA VAL A 314 5.42 4.89 17.46
C VAL A 314 5.30 3.61 18.28
N MET A 315 4.93 2.50 17.63
CA MET A 315 4.71 1.21 18.30
C MET A 315 5.46 0.07 17.58
N ASP A 316 5.69 -1.03 18.29
CA ASP A 316 6.17 -2.29 17.70
C ASP A 316 5.14 -2.87 16.71
N VAL A 317 5.59 -3.44 15.60
CA VAL A 317 4.68 -4.00 14.58
C VAL A 317 3.87 -5.17 15.15
N GLY A 318 4.50 -6.03 15.95
CA GLY A 318 3.86 -7.12 16.65
C GLY A 318 2.76 -6.61 17.58
N ASP A 319 3.04 -5.57 18.37
CA ASP A 319 2.06 -4.94 19.25
C ASP A 319 0.90 -4.31 18.47
N ILE A 320 1.17 -3.57 17.38
CA ILE A 320 0.13 -3.00 16.52
C ILE A 320 -0.81 -4.11 16.04
N ILE A 321 -0.26 -5.16 15.42
CA ILE A 321 -1.07 -6.21 14.78
C ILE A 321 -1.84 -7.02 15.80
N THR A 322 -1.19 -7.46 16.87
CA THR A 322 -1.80 -8.33 17.89
C THR A 322 -2.85 -7.59 18.70
N SER A 323 -2.55 -6.38 19.18
CA SER A 323 -3.48 -5.59 19.99
C SER A 323 -4.67 -5.09 19.17
N PHE A 324 -4.45 -4.65 17.93
CA PHE A 324 -5.55 -4.14 17.09
C PHE A 324 -6.48 -5.26 16.67
N SER A 325 -5.93 -6.44 16.34
CA SER A 325 -6.76 -7.60 15.99
C SER A 325 -7.60 -8.09 17.16
N LYS A 326 -7.02 -8.13 18.37
CA LYS A 326 -7.74 -8.52 19.59
C LYS A 326 -8.86 -7.53 19.91
N GLN A 327 -8.56 -6.24 19.92
CA GLN A 327 -9.54 -5.20 20.22
C GLN A 327 -10.61 -5.09 19.13
N ALA A 328 -10.27 -5.25 17.85
CA ALA A 328 -11.26 -5.33 16.77
C ALA A 328 -12.22 -6.51 16.96
N GLU A 329 -11.71 -7.69 17.39
CA GLU A 329 -12.55 -8.84 17.69
C GLU A 329 -13.51 -8.56 18.85
N GLU A 330 -13.04 -7.91 19.91
CA GLU A 330 -13.87 -7.49 21.05
C GLU A 330 -14.95 -6.50 20.61
N ILE A 331 -14.61 -5.50 19.79
CA ILE A 331 -15.57 -4.53 19.23
C ILE A 331 -16.68 -5.25 18.46
N LEU A 332 -16.33 -6.16 17.56
CA LEU A 332 -17.30 -6.90 16.73
C LEU A 332 -18.22 -7.78 17.59
N LYS A 333 -17.66 -8.51 18.57
CA LYS A 333 -18.45 -9.33 19.50
C LYS A 333 -19.40 -8.49 20.35
N ASN A 334 -18.92 -7.38 20.90
CA ASN A 334 -19.71 -6.48 21.72
C ASN A 334 -20.85 -5.81 20.94
N LEU A 335 -20.61 -5.47 19.68
CA LEU A 335 -21.67 -4.95 18.79
C LEU A 335 -22.71 -6.03 18.51
N SER A 336 -22.28 -7.23 18.14
CA SER A 336 -23.21 -8.35 17.87
C SER A 336 -24.05 -8.71 19.09
N ALA A 337 -23.48 -8.68 20.30
CA ALA A 337 -24.20 -8.98 21.55
C ALA A 337 -25.27 -7.94 21.92
N LYS A 338 -25.24 -6.75 21.31
CA LYS A 338 -26.24 -5.69 21.51
C LYS A 338 -27.42 -5.78 20.52
N ILE A 339 -27.35 -6.68 19.53
CA ILE A 339 -28.44 -6.91 18.58
C ILE A 339 -29.32 -8.02 19.19
N PRO A 340 -30.58 -7.71 19.57
CA PRO A 340 -31.47 -8.63 20.27
C PRO A 340 -31.90 -9.84 19.43
#